data_AF-A0A7V8LJE9-F1
#
_entry.id   AF-A0A7V8LJE9-F1
#
_cell.length_a   1.000
_cell.length_b   1.000
_cell.length_c   1.000
_cell.angle_alpha   90.00
_cell.angle_beta   90.00
_cell.angle_gamma   90.00
#
_symmetry.space_group_name_H-M   'P 1'
#
loop_
_entity.id
_entity.type
_entity.pdbx_description
1 polymer ?
#
loop_
_entity_poly.entity_id
_entity_poly.type
_entity_poly.pdbx_seq_one_letter_code
_entity_poly.pdbx_strand_id
1 'polypeptide(L)'
;MPAGSTFSVAGTHKNVAITCDGCSVNVSGVSNTVEIAGNCDSLTVSGVENSVTVETAEKIGISGFNNKVVYRSGQPEVNKSGDGNAVNQG
;
A
#
# COMPACT_ATOMS: atom_id res chain seq x y z
N MET A 1 -10.16 -10.88 0.70
CA MET A 1 -10.59 -11.03 -0.71
C MET A 1 -10.00 -12.32 -1.27
N PRO A 2 -10.53 -12.91 -2.36
CA PRO A 2 -9.92 -14.11 -2.94
C PRO A 2 -8.49 -13.87 -3.41
N ALA A 3 -7.64 -14.91 -3.39
CA ALA A 3 -6.29 -14.83 -3.95
C ALA A 3 -6.34 -14.46 -5.45
N GLY A 4 -5.42 -13.60 -5.89
CA GLY A 4 -5.36 -13.06 -7.25
C GLY A 4 -6.34 -11.92 -7.54
N SER A 5 -7.20 -11.52 -6.60
CA SER A 5 -8.08 -10.36 -6.78
C SER A 5 -7.31 -9.05 -6.61
N THR A 6 -7.75 -8.00 -7.32
CA THR A 6 -7.18 -6.65 -7.20
C THR A 6 -8.18 -5.71 -6.54
N PHE A 7 -7.74 -4.95 -5.55
CA PHE A 7 -8.51 -3.90 -4.90
C PHE A 7 -7.90 -2.54 -5.16
N SER A 8 -8.73 -1.55 -5.47
CA SER A 8 -8.27 -0.21 -5.81
C SER A 8 -8.94 0.84 -4.93
N VAL A 9 -8.13 1.65 -4.25
CA VAL A 9 -8.57 2.85 -3.55
C VAL A 9 -8.16 4.05 -4.38
N ALA A 10 -9.13 4.89 -4.74
CA ALA A 10 -8.92 6.10 -5.50
C ALA A 10 -9.71 7.27 -4.90
N GLY A 11 -9.16 8.48 -5.03
CA GLY A 11 -9.81 9.72 -4.61
C GLY A 11 -8.97 10.52 -3.62
N THR A 12 -9.63 11.32 -2.79
CA THR A 12 -8.98 12.19 -1.81
C THR A 12 -9.55 11.98 -0.41
N HIS A 13 -8.67 12.00 0.60
CA HIS A 13 -9.03 11.87 2.01
C HIS A 13 -9.90 10.64 2.34
N LYS A 14 -9.64 9.51 1.68
CA LYS A 14 -10.32 8.25 1.99
C LYS A 14 -9.68 7.56 3.17
N ASN A 15 -10.50 6.88 3.97
CA ASN A 15 -10.05 5.95 5.00
C ASN A 15 -10.70 4.59 4.71
N VAL A 16 -9.90 3.57 4.44
CA VAL A 16 -10.37 2.25 4.02
C VAL A 16 -9.58 1.17 4.75
N ALA A 17 -10.26 0.17 5.29
CA ALA A 17 -9.65 -1.04 5.82
C ALA A 17 -10.09 -2.25 4.98
N ILE A 18 -9.13 -3.11 4.62
CA ILE A 18 -9.37 -4.32 3.84
C ILE A 18 -8.59 -5.51 4.39
N THR A 19 -9.10 -6.71 4.09
CA THR A 19 -8.39 -7.96 4.37
C THR A 19 -7.92 -8.58 3.05
N CYS A 20 -6.62 -8.82 2.96
CA CYS A 20 -5.93 -9.38 1.83
C CYS A 20 -5.39 -10.76 2.19
N ASP A 21 -5.62 -11.74 1.31
CA ASP A 21 -5.09 -13.09 1.46
C ASP A 21 -4.66 -13.56 0.07
N GLY A 22 -3.44 -13.17 -0.32
CA GLY A 22 -2.92 -13.35 -1.67
C GLY A 22 -3.53 -12.40 -2.69
N CYS A 23 -3.92 -11.19 -2.27
CA CYS A 23 -4.54 -10.20 -3.16
C CYS A 23 -3.54 -9.09 -3.55
N SER A 24 -3.91 -8.28 -4.56
CA SER A 24 -3.17 -7.09 -4.96
C SER A 24 -3.93 -5.83 -4.59
N VAL A 25 -3.23 -4.82 -4.07
CA VAL A 25 -3.85 -3.57 -3.62
C VAL A 25 -3.22 -2.38 -4.35
N ASN A 26 -4.05 -1.54 -4.94
CA ASN A 26 -3.65 -0.30 -5.59
C ASN A 26 -4.25 0.89 -4.82
N VAL A 27 -3.41 1.81 -4.39
CA VAL A 27 -3.81 3.05 -3.74
C VAL A 27 -3.38 4.22 -4.62
N SER A 28 -4.33 5.09 -4.95
CA SER A 28 -4.10 6.23 -5.83
C SER A 28 -4.86 7.47 -5.33
N GLY A 29 -4.28 8.66 -5.56
CA GLY A 29 -4.91 9.93 -5.23
C GLY A 29 -4.17 10.70 -4.14
N VAL A 30 -4.89 11.44 -3.29
CA VAL A 30 -4.28 12.40 -2.35
C VAL A 30 -4.76 12.17 -0.92
N SER A 31 -3.81 12.05 0.02
CA SER A 31 -4.05 11.95 1.46
C SER A 31 -5.00 10.80 1.85
N ASN A 32 -4.88 9.64 1.20
CA ASN A 32 -5.66 8.46 1.56
C ASN A 32 -4.97 7.66 2.67
N THR A 33 -5.76 7.07 3.56
CA THR A 33 -5.31 6.14 4.60
C THR A 33 -5.87 4.75 4.32
N VAL A 34 -4.99 3.76 4.17
CA VAL A 34 -5.40 2.38 3.87
C VAL A 34 -4.77 1.41 4.86
N GLU A 35 -5.61 0.56 5.47
CA GLU A 35 -5.17 -0.52 6.34
C GLU A 35 -5.42 -1.87 5.68
N ILE A 36 -4.39 -2.71 5.60
CA ILE A 36 -4.41 -4.00 4.93
C ILE A 36 -4.03 -5.07 5.95
N ALA A 37 -5.01 -5.86 6.37
CA ALA A 37 -4.81 -7.04 7.22
C ALA A 37 -4.54 -8.28 6.36
N GLY A 38 -3.65 -9.17 6.81
CA GLY A 38 -3.26 -10.39 6.12
C GLY A 38 -2.11 -10.22 5.12
N ASN A 39 -2.01 -11.17 4.18
CA ASN A 39 -0.91 -11.26 3.22
C ASN A 39 -1.26 -10.65 1.86
N CYS A 40 -0.45 -9.68 1.43
CA CYS A 40 -0.60 -8.99 0.16
C CYS A 40 0.51 -9.37 -0.83
N ASP A 41 0.17 -9.93 -1.99
CA ASP A 41 1.19 -10.30 -2.99
C ASP A 41 1.86 -9.03 -3.55
N SER A 42 1.04 -8.03 -3.88
CA SER A 42 1.53 -6.77 -4.44
C SER A 42 0.75 -5.59 -3.89
N LEU A 43 1.47 -4.63 -3.31
CA LEU A 43 0.95 -3.34 -2.89
C LEU A 43 1.54 -2.25 -3.78
N THR A 44 0.70 -1.49 -4.46
CA THR A 44 1.11 -0.31 -5.24
C THR A 44 0.47 0.94 -4.67
N VAL A 45 1.27 1.96 -4.39
CA VAL A 45 0.83 3.24 -3.85
C VAL A 45 1.31 4.35 -4.78
N SER A 46 0.39 5.21 -5.21
CA SER A 46 0.63 6.27 -6.19
C SER A 46 -0.09 7.55 -5.79
N GLY A 47 0.46 8.71 -6.14
CA GLY A 47 -0.14 10.01 -5.85
C GLY A 47 0.61 10.77 -4.76
N VAL A 48 -0.12 11.47 -3.89
CA VAL A 48 0.45 12.44 -2.93
C VAL A 48 0.00 12.17 -1.51
N GLU A 49 0.94 12.09 -0.56
CA GLU A 49 0.68 11.98 0.89
C GLU A 49 -0.23 10.81 1.31
N ASN A 50 -0.23 9.70 0.56
CA ASN A 50 -0.98 8.52 0.97
C ASN A 50 -0.25 7.78 2.10
N SER A 51 -1.00 7.28 3.08
CA SER A 51 -0.50 6.47 4.20
C SER A 51 -1.09 5.08 4.12
N VAL A 52 -0.26 4.05 4.01
CA VAL A 52 -0.70 2.65 3.92
C VAL A 52 -0.03 1.81 4.99
N THR A 53 -0.82 1.04 5.72
CA THR A 53 -0.34 0.07 6.69
C THR A 53 -0.71 -1.32 6.22
N VAL A 54 0.25 -2.23 6.14
CA VAL A 54 0.05 -3.62 5.72
C VAL A 54 0.67 -4.58 6.73
N GLU A 55 0.06 -5.74 6.98
CA GLU A 55 0.69 -6.74 7.85
C GLU A 55 1.90 -7.38 7.18
N THR A 56 1.69 -8.08 6.06
CA THR A 56 2.77 -8.64 5.23
C THR A 56 2.54 -8.34 3.76
N ALA A 57 3.64 -8.10 3.04
CA ALA A 57 3.60 -8.00 1.59
C ALA A 57 4.83 -8.64 0.95
N GLU A 58 4.68 -9.17 -0.26
CA GLU A 58 5.83 -9.64 -1.05
C GLU A 58 6.45 -8.52 -1.88
N LYS A 59 5.63 -7.62 -2.44
CA LYS A 59 6.10 -6.49 -3.26
C LYS A 59 5.41 -5.20 -2.86
N ILE A 60 6.19 -4.13 -2.71
CA ILE A 60 5.70 -2.79 -2.41
C ILE A 60 6.25 -1.83 -3.46
N GLY A 61 5.38 -1.37 -4.35
CA GLY A 61 5.64 -0.26 -5.27
C GLY A 61 5.10 1.04 -4.70
N ILE A 62 5.94 2.07 -4.61
CA ILE A 62 5.53 3.41 -4.18
C ILE A 62 6.00 4.44 -5.20
N SER A 63 5.09 5.32 -5.61
CA SER A 63 5.32 6.32 -6.66
C SER A 63 4.63 7.64 -6.33
N GLY A 64 5.17 8.76 -6.81
CA GLY A 64 4.63 10.10 -6.57
C GLY A 64 5.35 10.82 -5.43
N PHE A 65 4.63 11.54 -4.57
CA PHE A 65 5.20 12.47 -3.60
C PHE A 65 4.76 12.21 -2.16
N ASN A 66 5.72 12.14 -1.23
CA ASN A 66 5.48 12.08 0.22
C ASN A 66 4.57 10.93 0.70
N ASN A 67 4.51 9.82 -0.02
CA ASN A 67 3.73 8.66 0.41
C ASN A 67 4.46 7.88 1.50
N LYS A 68 3.71 7.28 2.43
CA LYS A 68 4.22 6.51 3.55
C LYS A 68 3.62 5.11 3.54
N VAL A 69 4.47 4.10 3.58
CA VAL A 69 4.05 2.70 3.74
C VAL A 69 4.71 2.12 4.98
N VAL A 70 3.91 1.47 5.81
CA VAL A 70 4.36 0.74 7.00
C VAL A 70 3.96 -0.72 6.83
N TYR A 71 4.93 -1.62 6.93
CA TYR A 71 4.68 -3.06 6.95
C TYR A 71 5.06 -3.66 8.30
N ARG A 72 4.28 -4.60 8.84
CA ARG A 72 4.56 -5.18 10.16
C ARG A 72 5.65 -6.25 10.11
N SER A 73 5.58 -7.17 9.15
CA SER A 73 6.51 -8.28 9.03
C SER A 73 6.72 -8.71 7.57
N GLY A 74 7.72 -9.59 7.36
CA GLY A 74 8.15 -10.03 6.03
C GLY A 74 9.33 -9.25 5.48
N GLN A 75 9.69 -9.57 4.24
CA GLN A 75 10.79 -8.93 3.50
C GLN A 75 10.31 -8.55 2.10
N PRO A 76 9.44 -7.52 1.99
CA PRO A 76 8.92 -7.09 0.70
C PRO A 76 10.04 -6.56 -0.20
N GLU A 77 9.94 -6.84 -1.50
CA GLU A 77 10.69 -6.14 -2.51
C GLU A 77 10.12 -4.71 -2.64
N VAL A 78 10.91 -3.71 -2.23
CA VAL A 78 10.46 -2.32 -2.22
C VAL A 78 11.01 -1.55 -3.41
N ASN A 79 10.12 -1.10 -4.29
CA ASN A 79 10.43 -0.22 -5.41
C ASN A 79 9.87 1.18 -5.16
N LYS A 80 10.75 2.17 -5.06
CA LYS A 80 10.40 3.58 -4.80
C LYS A 80 10.71 4.44 -6.01
N SER A 81 9.76 5.25 -6.45
CA SER A 81 9.90 6.22 -7.54
C SER A 81 9.29 7.56 -7.14
N GLY A 82 9.83 8.68 -7.62
CA GLY A 82 9.45 10.02 -7.16
C GLY A 82 10.07 10.40 -5.81
N ASP A 83 9.59 11.47 -5.20
CA ASP A 83 10.28 12.16 -4.11
C ASP A 83 9.55 12.06 -2.75
N GLY A 84 10.32 11.98 -1.66
CA GLY A 84 9.77 12.00 -0.29
C GLY A 84 9.03 10.74 0.15
N ASN A 85 9.06 9.67 -0.66
CA ASN A 85 8.40 8.41 -0.35
C ASN A 85 9.16 7.63 0.74
N ALA A 86 8.45 7.21 1.79
CA ALA A 86 9.00 6.46 2.91
C ALA A 86 8.35 5.08 3.01
N VAL A 87 9.17 4.06 3.23
CA VAL A 87 8.71 2.69 3.47
C VAL A 87 9.49 2.18 4.67
N ASN A 88 8.77 1.91 5.76
CA ASN A 88 9.34 1.52 7.04
C ASN A 88 8.69 0.23 7.54
N GLN A 89 9.40 -0.52 8.35
CA GLN A 89 8.83 -1.62 9.12
C GLN A 89 8.36 -1.09 10.49
N GLY A 90 7.16 -1.48 10.95
CA GLY A 90 6.59 -1.02 12.23
C GLY A 90 5.33 -1.74 12.67
#